data_AF-A0A519W5S4-F1
#
_entry.id   AF-A0A519W5S4-F1
#
_cell.length_a   1.000
_cell.length_b   1.000
_cell.length_c   1.000
_cell.angle_alpha   90.00
_cell.angle_beta   90.00
_cell.angle_gamma   90.00
#
_symmetry.space_group_name_H-M   'P 1'
#
loop_
_entity.id
_entity.type
_entity.pdbx_description
1 polymer ?
#
loop_
_entity_poly.entity_id
_entity_poly.type
_entity_poly.pdbx_seq_one_letter_code
_entity_poly.pdbx_strand_id
1 'polypeptide(L)'
;MNQKIKVNKILLSILSLTSTIAFAQQNNTKLKEIVISENRLQTPFSKQARNIQLITKEQIAEMPVKSINEVLSFIAGADVRQRGPFGTQADISIDGGSFEQTLILLNGVKISDVQTAHHSMNIPVPLSAIERIEVLKGPAARVYGINALTGAINIVTKTSKQSAIDVNVQAGSSFED
;
A
#
# COMPACT_ATOMS: atom_id res chain seq x y z
N MET A 1 35.52 69.06 -3.49
CA MET A 1 35.32 67.83 -4.29
C MET A 1 34.15 67.06 -3.69
N ASN A 2 32.94 67.18 -4.26
CA ASN A 2 31.75 66.42 -3.86
C ASN A 2 30.68 66.61 -4.96
N GLN A 3 30.61 65.70 -5.93
CA GLN A 3 29.50 65.65 -6.87
C GLN A 3 28.42 64.71 -6.35
N LYS A 4 27.22 65.26 -6.14
CA LYS A 4 26.00 64.53 -5.80
C LYS A 4 25.57 63.68 -7.00
N ILE A 5 25.43 62.37 -6.78
CA ILE A 5 24.88 61.43 -7.77
C ILE A 5 23.39 61.74 -7.97
N LYS A 6 23.01 62.22 -9.16
CA LYS A 6 21.60 62.35 -9.57
C LYS A 6 21.12 61.00 -10.10
N VAL A 7 20.34 60.28 -9.30
CA VAL A 7 19.70 59.02 -9.72
C VAL A 7 18.48 59.36 -10.59
N ASN A 8 18.50 58.89 -11.83
CA ASN A 8 17.48 59.17 -12.84
C ASN A 8 16.20 58.37 -12.53
N LYS A 9 15.05 59.05 -12.40
CA LYS A 9 13.75 58.43 -11.98
C LYS A 9 13.29 57.29 -12.89
N ILE A 10 13.78 57.26 -14.13
CA ILE A 10 13.49 56.22 -15.13
C ILE A 10 14.11 54.86 -14.76
N LEU A 11 15.26 54.85 -14.07
CA LEU A 11 15.89 53.59 -13.64
C LEU A 11 15.10 52.90 -12.52
N LEU A 12 14.43 53.68 -11.67
CA LEU A 12 13.66 53.15 -10.54
C LEU A 12 12.33 52.52 -11.00
N SER A 13 11.72 53.03 -12.08
CA SER A 13 10.49 52.47 -12.65
C SER A 13 10.69 51.15 -13.40
N ILE A 14 11.88 50.92 -13.96
CA ILE A 14 12.22 49.67 -14.64
C ILE A 14 12.42 48.53 -13.63
N LEU A 15 12.98 48.84 -12.45
CA LEU A 15 13.23 47.86 -11.40
C LEU A 15 11.94 47.44 -10.65
N SER A 16 10.91 48.30 -10.62
CA SER A 16 9.60 47.94 -10.08
C SER A 16 8.76 47.06 -11.02
N LEU A 17 9.05 47.07 -12.33
CA LEU A 17 8.35 46.25 -13.32
C LEU A 17 8.84 44.79 -13.35
N THR A 18 10.04 44.50 -12.83
CA THR A 18 10.59 43.13 -12.81
C THR A 18 10.14 42.30 -11.61
N SER A 19 9.50 42.91 -10.60
CA SER A 19 9.08 42.22 -9.38
C SER A 19 7.75 41.46 -9.51
N THR A 20 7.03 41.60 -10.62
CA THR A 20 5.67 41.04 -10.79
C THR A 20 5.64 39.65 -11.44
N ILE A 21 6.79 39.06 -11.76
CA ILE A 21 6.84 37.70 -12.33
C ILE A 21 7.09 36.67 -11.22
N ALA A 22 6.14 36.59 -10.28
CA ALA A 22 6.07 35.47 -9.35
C ALA A 22 5.16 34.40 -9.98
N PHE A 23 5.74 33.48 -10.72
CA PHE A 23 5.02 32.26 -11.12
C PHE A 23 4.87 31.38 -9.88
N ALA A 24 3.72 31.46 -9.23
CA ALA A 24 3.31 30.45 -8.27
C ALA A 24 3.17 29.12 -9.03
N GLN A 25 4.09 28.19 -8.79
CA GLN A 25 4.03 26.83 -9.32
C GLN A 25 2.80 26.15 -8.69
N GLN A 26 1.64 26.28 -9.33
CA GLN A 26 0.44 25.55 -8.96
C GLN A 26 0.64 24.11 -9.44
N ASN A 27 1.43 23.35 -8.68
CA ASN A 27 1.62 21.92 -8.86
C ASN A 27 0.30 21.23 -8.48
N ASN A 28 -0.67 21.35 -9.38
CA ASN A 28 -1.90 20.58 -9.37
C ASN A 28 -1.55 19.19 -9.88
N THR A 29 -0.74 18.46 -9.11
CA THR A 29 -0.55 17.02 -9.28
C THR A 29 -1.90 16.39 -8.96
N LYS A 30 -2.80 16.36 -9.95
CA LYS A 30 -4.02 15.57 -9.89
C LYS A 30 -3.55 14.12 -9.77
N LEU A 31 -3.54 13.62 -8.54
CA LEU A 31 -3.31 12.22 -8.25
C LEU A 31 -4.30 11.43 -9.12
N LYS A 32 -3.76 10.58 -9.99
CA LYS A 32 -4.55 9.76 -10.90
C LYS A 32 -5.43 8.86 -10.04
N GLU A 33 -6.74 9.11 -10.04
CA GLU A 33 -7.71 8.27 -9.34
C GLU A 33 -7.69 6.89 -10.01
N ILE A 34 -7.24 5.88 -9.28
CA ILE A 34 -7.30 4.50 -9.75
C ILE A 34 -8.69 3.99 -9.38
N VAL A 35 -9.57 3.94 -10.38
CA VAL A 35 -10.88 3.29 -10.24
C VAL A 35 -10.65 1.78 -10.23
N ILE A 36 -10.74 1.17 -9.04
CA ILE A 36 -10.65 -0.28 -8.88
C ILE A 36 -11.97 -0.88 -9.35
N SER A 37 -12.00 -1.38 -10.58
CA SER A 37 -13.16 -2.10 -11.12
C SER A 37 -13.12 -3.56 -10.69
N GLU A 38 -13.53 -3.85 -9.44
CA GLU A 38 -13.82 -5.23 -9.01
C GLU A 38 -15.12 -5.30 -8.19
N ASN A 39 -15.81 -6.44 -8.31
CA ASN A 39 -17.25 -6.69 -8.23
C ASN A 39 -17.96 -6.43 -6.87
N ARG A 40 -17.33 -5.73 -5.91
CA ARG A 40 -17.91 -5.39 -4.60
C ARG A 40 -17.69 -3.94 -4.15
N LEU A 41 -16.89 -3.16 -4.88
CA LEU A 41 -16.58 -1.76 -4.55
C LEU A 41 -16.78 -0.85 -5.79
N GLN A 42 -18.01 -0.81 -6.32
CA GLN A 42 -18.36 -0.02 -7.51
C GLN A 42 -18.66 1.47 -7.22
N THR A 43 -18.00 2.09 -6.23
CA THR A 43 -18.25 3.50 -5.91
C THR A 43 -16.98 4.32 -6.14
N PRO A 44 -17.06 5.49 -6.83
CA PRO A 44 -15.96 6.45 -6.88
C PRO A 44 -15.47 6.70 -5.45
N PHE A 45 -14.20 6.45 -5.22
CA PHE A 45 -13.65 6.26 -3.88
C PHE A 45 -13.38 7.62 -3.27
N SER A 46 -14.42 8.21 -2.65
CA SER A 46 -14.18 9.34 -1.75
C SER A 46 -13.20 8.87 -0.68
N LYS A 47 -11.96 9.38 -0.73
CA LYS A 47 -10.88 9.17 0.26
C LYS A 47 -11.29 9.45 1.71
N GLN A 48 -12.51 9.94 1.96
CA GLN A 48 -12.91 10.55 3.22
C GLN A 48 -13.65 9.61 4.19
N ALA A 49 -14.07 8.41 3.80
CA ALA A 49 -14.97 7.62 4.66
C ALA A 49 -14.38 6.37 5.33
N ARG A 50 -13.28 5.77 4.83
CA ARG A 50 -12.70 4.54 5.42
C ARG A 50 -11.18 4.53 5.39
N ASN A 51 -10.58 3.97 6.45
CA ASN A 51 -9.14 3.78 6.59
C ASN A 51 -8.68 2.61 5.71
N ILE A 52 -8.30 2.93 4.47
CA ILE A 52 -7.90 1.94 3.48
C ILE A 52 -6.45 2.19 3.08
N GLN A 53 -5.65 1.14 3.21
CA GLN A 53 -4.24 1.14 2.84
C GLN A 53 -4.06 0.20 1.64
N LEU A 54 -3.36 0.70 0.62
CA LEU A 54 -3.00 -0.06 -0.55
C LEU A 54 -1.49 -0.25 -0.57
N ILE A 55 -1.05 -1.49 -0.73
CA ILE A 55 0.36 -1.84 -0.95
C ILE A 55 0.49 -2.35 -2.38
N THR A 56 1.13 -1.59 -3.25
CA THR A 56 1.29 -1.94 -4.67
C THR A 56 2.45 -2.92 -4.88
N LYS A 57 2.49 -3.61 -6.03
CA LYS A 57 3.62 -4.46 -6.41
C LYS A 57 4.97 -3.74 -6.40
N GLU A 58 5.01 -2.46 -6.75
CA GLU A 58 6.24 -1.65 -6.71
C GLU A 58 6.71 -1.49 -5.27
N GLN A 59 5.80 -1.17 -4.35
CA GLN A 59 6.11 -1.07 -2.93
C GLN A 59 6.56 -2.42 -2.35
N ILE A 60 5.91 -3.52 -2.72
CA ILE A 60 6.31 -4.88 -2.30
C ILE A 60 7.71 -5.21 -2.81
N ALA A 61 8.06 -4.83 -4.04
CA ALA A 61 9.36 -5.10 -4.63
C ALA A 61 10.51 -4.30 -3.97
N GLU A 62 10.20 -3.13 -3.40
CA GLU A 62 11.16 -2.30 -2.67
C GLU A 62 11.30 -2.70 -1.19
N MET A 63 10.36 -3.51 -0.66
CA MET A 63 10.40 -3.97 0.73
C MET A 63 11.44 -5.07 0.94
N PRO A 64 12.18 -5.07 2.07
CA PRO A 64 13.13 -6.12 2.41
C PRO A 64 12.42 -7.35 2.99
N VAL A 65 11.54 -7.97 2.20
CA VAL A 65 10.65 -9.04 2.64
C VAL A 65 10.70 -10.24 1.71
N LYS A 66 10.51 -11.43 2.27
CA LYS A 66 10.57 -12.72 1.54
C LYS A 66 9.23 -13.45 1.50
N SER A 67 8.28 -13.05 2.35
CA SER A 67 6.97 -13.70 2.47
C SER A 67 5.83 -12.69 2.53
N ILE A 68 4.61 -13.13 2.21
CA ILE A 68 3.40 -12.32 2.37
C ILE A 68 3.24 -11.91 3.83
N ASN A 69 3.50 -12.83 4.76
CA ASN A 69 3.38 -12.56 6.20
C ASN A 69 4.29 -11.41 6.65
N GLU A 70 5.51 -11.34 6.11
CA GLU A 70 6.42 -10.22 6.36
C GLU A 70 5.87 -8.93 5.76
N VAL A 71 5.37 -8.92 4.52
CA VAL A 71 4.71 -7.73 3.94
C VAL A 71 3.59 -7.23 4.85
N LEU A 72 2.77 -8.13 5.38
CA LEU A 72 1.66 -7.77 6.27
C LEU A 72 2.14 -7.19 7.60
N SER A 73 3.33 -7.54 8.08
CA SER A 73 3.91 -6.96 9.30
C SER A 73 4.27 -5.48 9.18
N PHE A 74 4.45 -4.97 7.95
CA PHE A 74 4.67 -3.54 7.70
C PHE A 74 3.38 -2.71 7.72
N ILE A 75 2.21 -3.35 7.84
CA ILE A 75 0.93 -2.64 7.97
C ILE A 75 0.84 -2.08 9.39
N ALA A 76 0.70 -0.76 9.52
CA ALA A 76 0.52 -0.13 10.82
C ALA A 76 -0.72 -0.71 11.55
N GLY A 77 -0.55 -1.16 12.78
CA GLY A 77 -1.63 -1.76 13.57
C GLY A 77 -1.91 -3.24 13.26
N ALA A 78 -1.18 -3.86 12.33
CA ALA A 78 -1.21 -5.31 12.16
C ALA A 78 -0.29 -6.01 13.17
N ASP A 79 -0.77 -7.09 13.77
CA ASP A 79 0.03 -8.05 14.53
C ASP A 79 0.06 -9.38 13.77
N VAL A 80 1.27 -9.87 13.47
CA VAL A 80 1.48 -11.10 12.70
C VAL A 80 2.17 -12.12 13.59
N ARG A 81 1.43 -13.15 14.00
CA ARG A 81 1.92 -14.20 14.90
C ARG A 81 2.16 -15.47 14.12
N GLN A 82 3.43 -15.76 13.88
CA GLN A 82 3.85 -16.94 13.09
C GLN A 82 4.27 -18.10 13.98
N ARG A 83 4.02 -19.32 13.50
CA ARG A 83 4.34 -20.60 14.14
C ARG A 83 4.87 -21.60 13.10
N GLY A 84 5.86 -22.38 13.52
CA GLY A 84 6.56 -23.33 12.66
C GLY A 84 7.57 -22.69 11.70
N PRO A 85 8.41 -23.51 11.04
CA PRO A 85 9.39 -23.03 10.08
C PRO A 85 8.71 -22.29 8.92
N PHE A 86 9.33 -21.22 8.44
CA PHE A 86 8.81 -20.38 7.34
C PHE A 86 7.39 -19.82 7.55
N GLY A 87 6.91 -19.77 8.80
CA GLY A 87 5.58 -19.26 9.11
C GLY A 87 4.44 -20.13 8.57
N THR A 88 4.63 -21.46 8.55
CA THR A 88 3.64 -22.46 8.10
C THR A 88 2.23 -22.22 8.64
N GLN A 89 2.11 -21.74 9.88
CA GLN A 89 0.87 -21.25 10.45
C GLN A 89 1.11 -19.80 10.89
N ALA A 90 0.27 -18.87 10.43
CA ALA A 90 0.36 -17.48 10.86
C ALA A 90 -1.04 -16.93 11.09
N ASP A 91 -1.21 -16.23 12.20
CA ASP A 91 -2.42 -15.48 12.50
C ASP A 91 -2.14 -13.99 12.36
N ILE A 92 -3.11 -13.27 11.83
CA ILE A 92 -3.01 -11.83 11.59
C ILE A 92 -4.17 -11.18 12.30
N SER A 93 -3.90 -10.15 13.10
CA SER A 93 -4.94 -9.28 13.62
C SER A 93 -4.63 -7.83 13.29
N ILE A 94 -5.67 -6.99 13.28
CA ILE A 94 -5.58 -5.55 13.04
C ILE A 94 -6.20 -4.79 14.21
N ASP A 95 -5.60 -3.65 14.56
CA ASP A 95 -6.11 -2.67 15.53
C ASP A 95 -6.44 -3.28 16.90
N GLY A 96 -5.63 -4.27 17.34
CA GLY A 96 -5.77 -4.94 18.64
C GLY A 96 -6.86 -6.00 18.73
N GLY A 97 -7.50 -6.36 17.60
CA GLY A 97 -8.46 -7.46 17.53
C GLY A 97 -7.85 -8.85 17.68
N SER A 98 -8.71 -9.87 17.70
CA SER A 98 -8.29 -11.26 17.50
C SER A 98 -8.16 -11.61 16.02
N PHE A 99 -7.49 -12.71 15.71
CA PHE A 99 -7.36 -13.20 14.32
C PHE A 99 -8.74 -13.51 13.72
N GLU A 100 -9.69 -14.04 14.51
CA GLU A 100 -11.06 -14.33 14.09
C GLU A 100 -11.84 -13.10 13.61
N GLN A 101 -11.40 -11.91 14.03
CA GLN A 101 -12.02 -10.63 13.71
C GLN A 101 -11.40 -9.96 12.46
N THR A 102 -10.31 -10.52 11.93
CA THR A 102 -9.62 -10.02 10.73
C THR A 102 -9.78 -11.02 9.59
N LEU A 103 -10.34 -10.60 8.46
CA LEU A 103 -10.58 -11.50 7.34
C LEU A 103 -9.45 -11.43 6.33
N ILE A 104 -8.84 -12.58 6.01
CA ILE A 104 -7.85 -12.68 4.92
C ILE A 104 -8.50 -13.27 3.66
N LEU A 105 -8.28 -12.60 2.53
CA LEU A 105 -8.81 -12.95 1.23
C LEU A 105 -7.66 -13.06 0.22
N LEU A 106 -7.77 -14.00 -0.71
CA LEU A 106 -6.98 -14.07 -1.93
C LEU A 106 -7.93 -13.91 -3.12
N ASN A 107 -7.77 -12.84 -3.90
CA ASN A 107 -8.68 -12.49 -5.00
C ASN A 107 -10.15 -12.48 -4.57
N GLY A 108 -10.44 -11.98 -3.36
CA GLY A 108 -11.78 -11.93 -2.79
C GLY A 108 -12.32 -13.24 -2.21
N VAL A 109 -11.55 -14.34 -2.25
CA VAL A 109 -11.91 -15.64 -1.67
C VAL A 109 -11.26 -15.79 -0.30
N LYS A 110 -12.05 -16.17 0.72
CA LYS A 110 -11.55 -16.38 2.08
C LYS A 110 -10.53 -17.50 2.14
N ILE A 111 -9.39 -17.21 2.75
CA ILE A 111 -8.31 -18.18 2.97
C ILE A 111 -8.22 -18.48 4.46
N SER A 112 -8.83 -19.59 4.87
CA SER A 112 -8.81 -20.09 6.24
C SER A 112 -8.68 -21.61 6.25
N ASP A 113 -8.03 -22.13 7.27
CA ASP A 113 -7.93 -23.56 7.52
C ASP A 113 -9.31 -24.13 7.91
N VAL A 114 -9.72 -25.21 7.24
CA VAL A 114 -11.07 -25.78 7.41
C VAL A 114 -11.24 -26.56 8.72
N GLN A 115 -10.15 -27.04 9.32
CA GLN A 115 -10.20 -27.81 10.57
C GLN A 115 -10.11 -26.90 11.80
N THR A 116 -9.31 -25.84 11.71
CA THR A 116 -8.94 -25.01 12.86
C THR A 116 -9.52 -23.59 12.80
N ALA A 117 -10.09 -23.18 11.66
CA ALA A 117 -10.61 -21.83 11.39
C ALA A 117 -9.57 -20.69 11.45
N HIS A 118 -8.29 -21.00 11.68
CA HIS A 118 -7.17 -20.07 11.60
C HIS A 118 -6.91 -19.60 10.17
N HIS A 119 -6.06 -18.60 10.00
CA HIS A 119 -5.66 -18.15 8.66
C HIS A 119 -4.75 -19.19 8.00
N SER A 120 -5.02 -19.50 6.72
CA SER A 120 -4.17 -20.39 5.94
C SER A 120 -3.11 -19.58 5.19
N MET A 121 -2.06 -19.18 5.91
CA MET A 121 -1.05 -18.25 5.42
C MET A 121 0.09 -18.90 4.63
N ASN A 122 0.10 -20.23 4.52
CA ASN A 122 0.96 -20.94 3.57
C ASN A 122 0.38 -20.84 2.14
N ILE A 123 0.22 -19.61 1.66
CA ILE A 123 -0.35 -19.31 0.35
C ILE A 123 0.72 -19.61 -0.70
N PRO A 124 0.49 -20.51 -1.68
CA PRO A 124 1.46 -20.87 -2.71
C PRO A 124 1.54 -19.80 -3.82
N VAL A 125 1.66 -18.52 -3.42
CA VAL A 125 1.73 -17.36 -4.31
C VAL A 125 3.04 -16.63 -4.03
N PRO A 126 3.97 -16.57 -4.98
CA PRO A 126 5.19 -15.79 -4.80
C PRO A 126 4.87 -14.30 -4.77
N LEU A 127 5.68 -13.50 -4.06
CA LEU A 127 5.51 -12.04 -4.01
C LEU A 127 5.50 -11.40 -5.40
N SER A 128 6.27 -11.94 -6.35
CA SER A 128 6.30 -11.48 -7.74
C SER A 128 4.96 -11.66 -8.47
N ALA A 129 4.08 -12.55 -8.02
CA ALA A 129 2.76 -12.77 -8.61
C ALA A 129 1.67 -11.88 -7.99
N ILE A 130 1.99 -11.10 -6.96
CA ILE A 130 1.06 -10.17 -6.33
C ILE A 130 1.02 -8.86 -7.13
N GLU A 131 -0.18 -8.40 -7.47
CA GLU A 131 -0.39 -7.08 -8.09
C GLU A 131 -0.52 -6.00 -7.01
N ARG A 132 -1.25 -6.30 -5.94
CA ARG A 132 -1.45 -5.40 -4.79
C ARG A 132 -2.01 -6.15 -3.59
N ILE A 133 -1.86 -5.56 -2.40
CA ILE A 133 -2.54 -5.96 -1.17
C ILE A 133 -3.43 -4.80 -0.73
N GLU A 134 -4.71 -5.07 -0.56
CA GLU A 134 -5.73 -4.12 -0.13
C GLU A 134 -6.05 -4.36 1.34
N VAL A 135 -5.90 -3.34 2.18
CA VAL A 135 -6.14 -3.43 3.61
C VAL A 135 -7.25 -2.45 3.97
N LEU A 136 -8.38 -2.99 4.40
CA LEU A 136 -9.49 -2.22 4.95
C LEU A 136 -9.47 -2.36 6.47
N LYS A 137 -9.16 -1.27 7.19
CA LYS A 137 -9.19 -1.24 8.66
C LYS A 137 -10.56 -0.82 9.17
N GLY A 138 -10.93 -1.36 10.33
CA GLY A 138 -12.24 -1.18 10.95
C GLY A 138 -13.33 -2.11 10.39
N PRO A 139 -14.60 -1.86 10.75
CA PRO A 139 -15.71 -2.75 10.43
C PRO A 139 -15.92 -2.95 8.92
N ALA A 140 -15.53 -4.13 8.45
CA ALA A 140 -15.49 -4.51 7.05
C ALA A 140 -16.55 -5.58 6.69
N ALA A 141 -17.26 -6.10 7.70
CA ALA A 141 -18.22 -7.20 7.55
C ALA A 141 -19.37 -6.93 6.56
N ARG A 142 -19.76 -5.67 6.36
CA ARG A 142 -20.78 -5.31 5.35
C ARG A 142 -20.33 -5.62 3.92
N VAL A 143 -19.02 -5.54 3.65
CA VAL A 143 -18.45 -5.72 2.31
C VAL A 143 -17.96 -7.15 2.12
N TYR A 144 -17.27 -7.70 3.11
CA TYR A 144 -16.58 -8.98 2.99
C TYR A 144 -17.20 -10.14 3.79
N GLY A 145 -18.16 -9.85 4.67
CA GLY A 145 -18.91 -10.85 5.42
C GLY A 145 -18.33 -11.17 6.81
N ILE A 146 -18.60 -12.38 7.27
CA ILE A 146 -18.25 -12.87 8.60
C ILE A 146 -16.71 -12.87 8.77
N ASN A 147 -16.24 -12.62 10.00
CA ASN A 147 -14.82 -12.51 10.40
C ASN A 147 -14.09 -11.23 9.96
N ALA A 148 -14.81 -10.16 9.60
CA ALA A 148 -14.22 -8.88 9.21
C ALA A 148 -14.65 -7.72 10.15
N LEU A 149 -14.56 -7.94 11.47
CA LEU A 149 -14.95 -6.98 12.49
C LEU A 149 -13.93 -5.86 12.66
N THR A 150 -12.64 -6.21 12.76
CA THR A 150 -11.55 -5.23 12.88
C THR A 150 -10.92 -4.87 11.54
N GLY A 151 -11.13 -5.68 10.51
CA GLY A 151 -10.69 -5.36 9.17
C GLY A 151 -10.78 -6.53 8.20
N ALA A 152 -10.34 -6.26 6.97
CA ALA A 152 -10.13 -7.27 5.94
C ALA A 152 -8.87 -6.95 5.14
N ILE A 153 -8.10 -7.98 4.81
CA ILE A 153 -6.93 -7.92 3.93
C ILE A 153 -7.25 -8.76 2.70
N ASN A 154 -7.16 -8.16 1.51
CA ASN A 154 -7.33 -8.84 0.24
C ASN A 154 -6.03 -8.81 -0.55
N ILE A 155 -5.46 -9.98 -0.79
CA ILE A 155 -4.26 -10.18 -1.60
C ILE A 155 -4.73 -10.40 -3.04
N VAL A 156 -4.36 -9.49 -3.94
CA VAL A 156 -4.78 -9.55 -5.35
C VAL A 156 -3.59 -9.96 -6.21
N THR A 157 -3.74 -11.05 -6.94
CA THR A 157 -2.71 -11.58 -7.84
C THR A 157 -2.78 -10.94 -9.22
N LYS A 158 -1.65 -10.91 -9.92
CA LYS A 158 -1.55 -10.49 -11.31
C LYS A 158 -2.45 -11.36 -12.19
N THR A 159 -3.30 -10.73 -13.00
CA THR A 159 -4.05 -11.43 -14.05
C THR A 159 -3.19 -11.44 -15.32
N SER A 160 -2.39 -12.48 -15.52
CA SER A 160 -1.60 -12.55 -16.75
C SER A 160 -2.49 -12.95 -17.93
N LYS A 161 -2.46 -12.14 -19.00
CA LYS A 161 -3.06 -12.49 -20.30
C LYS A 161 -2.05 -13.10 -21.28
N GLN A 162 -0.77 -13.20 -20.90
CA GLN A 162 0.33 -13.65 -21.76
C GLN A 162 1.24 -14.61 -21.00
N SER A 163 1.76 -15.62 -21.68
CA SER A 163 2.75 -16.53 -21.10
C SER A 163 4.03 -15.76 -20.78
N ALA A 164 4.51 -15.89 -19.54
CA ALA A 164 5.74 -15.27 -19.07
C ALA A 164 6.61 -16.33 -18.38
N ILE A 165 7.93 -16.11 -18.40
CA ILE A 165 8.92 -16.90 -17.66
C ILE A 165 9.57 -15.97 -16.65
N ASP A 166 9.44 -16.29 -15.37
CA ASP A 166 10.09 -15.57 -14.28
C ASP A 166 11.31 -16.37 -13.80
N VAL A 167 12.48 -15.72 -13.77
CA VAL A 167 13.73 -16.29 -13.22
C VAL A 167 14.20 -15.40 -12.09
N ASN A 168 14.35 -15.96 -10.90
CA ASN A 168 14.88 -15.27 -9.73
C ASN A 168 16.21 -15.90 -9.32
N VAL A 169 17.22 -15.05 -9.10
CA VAL A 169 18.53 -15.46 -8.60
C VAL A 169 18.75 -14.76 -7.27
N GLN A 170 18.97 -15.54 -6.21
CA GLN A 170 19.20 -15.05 -4.87
C GLN A 170 20.47 -15.69 -4.29
N ALA A 171 21.24 -14.91 -3.54
CA ALA A 171 22.39 -15.37 -2.77
C ALA A 171 22.28 -14.83 -1.35
N GLY A 172 22.67 -15.62 -0.36
CA GLY A 172 22.67 -15.22 1.05
C GLY A 172 23.59 -16.12 1.88
N SER A 173 24.07 -15.62 3.01
CA SER A 173 24.78 -16.42 4.01
C SER A 173 23.85 -16.75 5.17
N SER A 174 24.03 -17.93 5.76
CA SER A 174 23.32 -18.33 7.00
C SER A 174 24.14 -18.07 8.27
N PHE A 175 25.27 -17.39 8.15
CA PHE A 175 26.22 -17.17 9.24
C PHE A 175 26.46 -15.68 9.41
N GLU A 176 26.14 -15.17 10.59
CA GLU A 176 26.76 -13.98 11.18
C GLU A 176 28.01 -14.47 11.92
N ASP A 177 29.18 -13.88 11.61
CA ASP A 177 30.38 -14.00 12.44
C ASP A 177 30.29 -13.05 13.65
#